data_AF-A0A7X0I9X2-F1
#
_entry.id   AF-A0A7X0I9X2-F1
#
_cell.length_a   1.000
_cell.length_b   1.000
_cell.length_c   1.000
_cell.angle_alpha   90.00
_cell.angle_beta   90.00
_cell.angle_gamma   90.00
#
_symmetry.space_group_name_H-M   'P 1'
#
loop_
_entity.id
_entity.type
_entity.pdbx_description
1 polymer ?
#
loop_
_entity_poly.entity_id
_entity_poly.type
_entity_poly.pdbx_seq_one_letter_code
_entity_poly.pdbx_strand_id
1 'polypeptide(L)'
;MADPYVSRHVAVHAAGARRLGELVKDAGFVVNAEPGRLLEVLGAVDPAEHPPVRVYWRTAHHLRDWGAGDRANILRTTALEDEPHAAARIAVPEGPPLTVRYARLTSSHVHRTLYGHTGTVYAVVFLTLGDGTAQPAGGGYDGTIRLWDPLTGRAIYTLPVSVTVHALAFSGDRLVAGTARGLLVVDCSYGGR
;
A
#
# COMPACT_ATOMS: atom_id res chain seq x y z
N MET A 1 -27.95 0.50 -9.07
CA MET A 1 -27.08 -0.56 -8.53
C MET A 1 -26.58 -1.36 -9.72
N ALA A 2 -25.27 -1.52 -9.91
CA ALA A 2 -24.73 -2.26 -11.06
C ALA A 2 -25.06 -3.75 -10.94
N ASP A 3 -25.27 -4.41 -12.08
CA ASP A 3 -25.54 -5.84 -12.14
C ASP A 3 -24.39 -6.65 -11.49
N PRO A 4 -24.67 -7.67 -10.66
CA PRO A 4 -23.64 -8.47 -9.96
C PRO A 4 -22.63 -9.17 -10.87
N TYR A 5 -23.04 -9.52 -12.10
CA TYR A 5 -22.13 -10.07 -13.09
C TYR A 5 -21.18 -9.00 -13.59
N VAL A 6 -21.69 -7.81 -13.89
CA VAL A 6 -20.89 -6.68 -14.39
C VAL A 6 -19.87 -6.23 -13.34
N SER A 7 -20.27 -6.05 -12.08
CA SER A 7 -19.35 -5.64 -11.01
C SER A 7 -18.21 -6.63 -10.80
N ARG A 8 -18.48 -7.93 -10.98
CA ARG A 8 -17.52 -9.01 -10.75
C ARG A 8 -16.61 -9.32 -11.94
N HIS A 9 -17.13 -9.24 -13.17
CA HIS A 9 -16.44 -9.81 -14.33
C HIS A 9 -15.96 -8.77 -15.35
N VAL A 10 -16.52 -7.57 -15.37
CA VAL A 10 -16.20 -6.59 -16.42
C VAL A 10 -14.74 -6.14 -16.39
N ALA A 11 -14.11 -6.08 -15.20
CA ALA A 11 -12.69 -5.75 -15.05
C ALA A 11 -11.79 -6.76 -15.77
N VAL A 12 -12.07 -8.06 -15.59
CA VAL A 12 -11.30 -9.15 -16.21
C VAL A 12 -11.49 -9.17 -17.71
N HIS A 13 -12.72 -9.00 -18.19
CA HIS A 13 -13.00 -8.94 -19.62
C HIS A 13 -12.33 -7.73 -20.29
N ALA A 14 -12.36 -6.56 -19.64
CA ALA A 14 -11.72 -5.37 -20.15
C ALA A 14 -10.19 -5.46 -20.14
N ALA A 15 -9.60 -6.13 -19.15
CA ALA A 15 -8.17 -6.43 -19.13
C ALA A 15 -7.77 -7.30 -20.33
N GLY A 16 -8.53 -8.39 -20.57
CA GLY A 16 -8.33 -9.25 -21.74
C GLY A 16 -8.48 -8.53 -23.08
N ALA A 17 -9.38 -7.53 -23.13
CA ALA A 17 -9.59 -6.68 -24.30
C ALA A 17 -8.62 -5.48 -24.39
N ARG A 18 -7.68 -5.31 -23.45
CA ARG A 18 -6.76 -4.14 -23.34
C ARG A 18 -7.48 -2.78 -23.25
N ARG A 19 -8.66 -2.76 -22.64
CA ARG A 19 -9.48 -1.55 -22.43
C ARG A 19 -9.67 -1.18 -20.97
N LEU A 20 -9.00 -1.88 -20.05
CA LEU A 20 -9.10 -1.62 -18.61
C LEU A 20 -8.72 -0.16 -18.27
N GLY A 21 -7.73 0.42 -18.95
CA GLY A 21 -7.33 1.81 -18.80
C GLY A 21 -8.44 2.84 -19.08
N GLU A 22 -9.43 2.50 -19.90
CA GLU A 22 -10.59 3.36 -20.16
C GLU A 22 -11.61 3.27 -19.03
N LEU A 23 -11.84 2.07 -18.50
CA LEU A 23 -12.80 1.83 -17.43
C LEU A 23 -12.34 2.39 -16.09
N VAL A 24 -11.05 2.31 -15.75
CA VAL A 24 -10.54 2.87 -14.48
C VAL A 24 -10.63 4.40 -14.40
N LYS A 25 -10.90 5.08 -15.52
CA LYS A 25 -11.20 6.53 -15.55
C LYS A 25 -12.64 6.82 -15.11
N ASP A 26 -13.52 5.83 -15.18
CA ASP A 26 -14.89 5.91 -14.70
C ASP A 26 -14.93 5.61 -13.20
N ALA A 27 -15.23 6.64 -12.41
CA ALA A 27 -15.30 6.50 -10.96
C ALA A 27 -16.43 5.56 -10.50
N GLY A 28 -17.53 5.51 -11.26
CA GLY A 28 -18.62 4.57 -11.01
C GLY A 28 -18.15 3.13 -11.16
N PHE A 29 -17.32 2.84 -12.16
CA PHE A 29 -16.67 1.53 -12.28
C PHE A 29 -15.74 1.25 -11.10
N VAL A 30 -14.83 2.18 -10.78
CA VAL A 30 -13.83 1.99 -9.71
C VAL A 30 -14.48 1.74 -8.34
N VAL A 31 -15.59 2.43 -8.04
CA VAL A 31 -16.32 2.27 -6.78
C VAL A 31 -17.09 0.95 -6.70
N ASN A 32 -17.67 0.50 -7.81
CA ASN A 32 -18.60 -0.62 -7.84
C ASN A 32 -17.97 -1.95 -8.27
N ALA A 33 -16.79 -1.93 -8.87
CA ALA A 33 -16.05 -3.13 -9.22
C ALA A 33 -15.75 -3.98 -7.99
N GLU A 34 -15.77 -5.29 -8.16
CA GLU A 34 -15.40 -6.23 -7.12
C GLU A 34 -13.89 -6.11 -6.84
N PRO A 35 -13.47 -5.73 -5.62
CA PRO A 35 -12.09 -5.32 -5.37
C PRO A 35 -11.06 -6.44 -5.57
N GLY A 36 -11.42 -7.70 -5.26
CA GLY A 36 -10.52 -8.83 -5.49
C GLY A 36 -10.15 -8.96 -6.96
N ARG A 37 -11.17 -9.04 -7.82
CA ARG A 37 -11.00 -9.18 -9.28
C ARG A 37 -10.38 -7.97 -9.94
N LEU A 38 -10.67 -6.75 -9.47
CA LEU A 38 -10.05 -5.55 -10.03
C LEU A 38 -8.55 -5.51 -9.69
N LEU A 39 -8.15 -5.82 -8.45
CA LEU A 39 -6.72 -5.85 -8.06
C LEU A 39 -5.90 -6.89 -8.81
N GLU A 40 -6.50 -8.04 -9.16
CA GLU A 40 -5.84 -9.08 -9.96
C GLU A 40 -5.38 -8.58 -11.34
N VAL A 41 -6.12 -7.63 -11.94
CA VAL A 41 -5.88 -7.15 -13.30
C VAL A 41 -5.34 -5.73 -13.37
N LEU A 42 -5.39 -4.97 -12.27
CA LEU A 42 -4.90 -3.58 -12.20
C LEU A 42 -3.40 -3.45 -12.47
N GLY A 43 -2.60 -4.50 -12.22
CA GLY A 43 -1.18 -4.52 -12.55
C GLY A 43 -0.90 -4.44 -14.07
N ALA A 44 -1.90 -4.63 -14.92
CA ALA A 44 -1.79 -4.46 -16.36
C ALA A 44 -1.97 -3.00 -16.83
N VAL A 45 -2.22 -2.06 -15.92
CA VAL A 45 -2.43 -0.64 -16.21
C VAL A 45 -1.33 0.18 -15.56
N ASP A 46 -0.69 1.05 -16.33
CA ASP A 46 0.36 1.94 -15.81
C ASP A 46 -0.24 2.94 -14.81
N PRO A 47 0.17 2.91 -13.53
CA PRO A 47 -0.29 3.86 -12.53
C PRO A 47 0.11 5.31 -12.86
N ALA A 48 1.17 5.54 -13.63
CA ALA A 48 1.61 6.88 -14.05
C ALA A 48 0.58 7.55 -14.97
N GLU A 49 0.07 6.81 -15.95
CA GLU A 49 -0.92 7.25 -16.94
C GLU A 49 -2.36 7.22 -16.40
N HIS A 50 -2.61 6.48 -15.32
CA HIS A 50 -3.93 6.29 -14.73
C HIS A 50 -3.93 6.61 -13.23
N PRO A 51 -3.95 7.89 -12.83
CA PRO A 51 -3.92 8.31 -11.42
C PRO A 51 -4.96 7.65 -10.49
N PRO A 52 -6.20 7.34 -10.92
CA PRO A 52 -7.15 6.58 -10.09
C PRO A 52 -6.66 5.21 -9.63
N VAL A 53 -5.75 4.58 -10.38
CA VAL A 53 -5.14 3.30 -10.01
C VAL A 53 -4.24 3.45 -8.79
N ARG A 54 -3.49 4.55 -8.66
CA ARG A 54 -2.66 4.84 -7.48
C ARG A 54 -3.52 4.98 -6.21
N VAL A 55 -4.58 5.78 -6.32
CA VAL A 55 -5.57 5.99 -5.25
C VAL A 55 -6.20 4.65 -4.82
N TYR A 56 -6.50 3.79 -5.80
CA TYR A 56 -7.07 2.47 -5.56
C TYR A 56 -6.11 1.54 -4.82
N TRP A 57 -4.85 1.46 -5.24
CA TRP A 57 -3.84 0.63 -4.58
C TRP A 57 -3.61 1.03 -3.12
N ARG A 58 -3.55 2.34 -2.84
CA ARG A 58 -3.32 2.88 -1.49
C ARG A 58 -4.42 2.52 -0.51
N THR A 59 -5.65 2.38 -1.00
CA THR A 59 -6.86 2.10 -0.19
C THR A 59 -7.35 0.66 -0.32
N ALA A 60 -6.70 -0.18 -1.13
CA ALA A 60 -7.12 -1.53 -1.51
C ALA A 60 -7.50 -2.43 -0.32
N HIS A 61 -6.79 -2.27 0.80
CA HIS A 61 -7.01 -3.01 2.04
C HIS A 61 -8.36 -2.70 2.71
N HIS A 62 -8.91 -1.50 2.52
CA HIS A 62 -10.23 -1.11 3.01
C HIS A 62 -11.37 -1.53 2.07
N LEU A 63 -11.11 -1.57 0.76
CA LEU A 63 -12.15 -1.74 -0.26
C LEU A 63 -12.82 -3.12 -0.20
N ARG A 64 -12.09 -4.16 0.24
CA ARG A 64 -12.61 -5.53 0.28
C ARG A 64 -13.73 -5.73 1.30
N ASP A 65 -13.64 -5.00 2.41
CA ASP A 65 -14.53 -5.20 3.56
C ASP A 65 -15.71 -4.21 3.57
N TRP A 66 -15.66 -3.20 2.70
CA TRP A 66 -16.56 -2.05 2.75
C TRP A 66 -17.54 -2.02 1.58
N GLY A 67 -18.76 -1.54 1.87
CA GLY A 67 -19.81 -1.33 0.87
C GLY A 67 -19.48 -0.16 -0.07
N ALA A 68 -20.18 -0.09 -1.21
CA ALA A 68 -19.90 0.87 -2.28
C ALA A 68 -19.88 2.35 -1.81
N GLY A 69 -20.73 2.74 -0.85
CA GLY A 69 -20.75 4.09 -0.31
C GLY A 69 -19.49 4.45 0.49
N ASP A 70 -19.06 3.55 1.39
CA ASP A 70 -17.83 3.72 2.16
C ASP A 70 -16.58 3.68 1.27
N ARG A 71 -16.60 2.86 0.21
CA ARG A 71 -15.57 2.85 -0.83
C ARG A 71 -15.48 4.17 -1.58
N ALA A 72 -16.61 4.73 -2.03
CA ALA A 72 -16.64 6.03 -2.71
C ALA A 72 -16.04 7.14 -1.83
N ASN A 73 -16.36 7.11 -0.55
CA ASN A 73 -15.88 8.05 0.44
C ASN A 73 -14.36 7.97 0.66
N ILE A 74 -13.78 6.78 0.90
CA ILE A 74 -12.33 6.65 1.12
C ILE A 74 -11.51 6.93 -0.15
N LEU A 75 -12.02 6.52 -1.31
CA LEU A 75 -11.40 6.82 -2.61
C LEU A 75 -11.40 8.32 -2.88
N ARG A 76 -12.47 9.03 -2.54
CA ARG A 76 -12.55 10.49 -2.72
C ARG A 76 -11.61 11.23 -1.78
N THR A 77 -11.55 10.86 -0.50
CA THR A 77 -10.63 11.49 0.47
C THR A 77 -9.18 11.32 0.02
N THR A 78 -8.81 10.10 -0.37
CA THR A 78 -7.45 9.81 -0.86
C THR A 78 -7.16 10.51 -2.19
N ALA A 79 -8.16 10.62 -3.09
CA ALA A 79 -8.02 11.39 -4.31
C ALA A 79 -7.86 12.90 -4.05
N LEU A 80 -8.45 13.47 -2.99
CA LEU A 80 -8.23 14.89 -2.67
C LEU A 80 -6.79 15.18 -2.25
N GLU A 81 -6.11 14.21 -1.64
CA GLU A 81 -4.71 14.33 -1.22
C GLU A 81 -3.74 14.24 -2.42
N ASP A 82 -4.00 13.30 -3.33
CA ASP A 82 -3.05 12.98 -4.40
C ASP A 82 -3.43 13.60 -5.76
N GLU A 83 -4.73 13.77 -6.04
CA GLU A 83 -5.28 14.11 -7.37
C GLU A 83 -6.60 14.93 -7.27
N PRO A 84 -6.55 16.18 -6.79
CA PRO A 84 -7.74 16.96 -6.45
C PRO A 84 -8.74 17.13 -7.62
N HIS A 85 -8.26 17.06 -8.87
CA HIS A 85 -9.12 17.08 -10.07
C HIS A 85 -9.88 15.77 -10.33
N ALA A 86 -9.36 14.63 -9.87
CA ALA A 86 -10.03 13.33 -9.97
C ALA A 86 -11.11 13.17 -8.89
N ALA A 87 -10.92 13.78 -7.71
CA ALA A 87 -11.87 13.71 -6.60
C ALA A 87 -13.28 14.22 -6.96
N ALA A 88 -13.37 15.23 -7.84
CA ALA A 88 -14.64 15.77 -8.31
C ALA A 88 -15.46 14.78 -9.17
N ARG A 89 -14.80 13.77 -9.76
CA ARG A 89 -15.42 12.78 -10.65
C ARG A 89 -15.94 11.56 -9.88
N ILE A 90 -15.56 11.39 -8.61
CA ILE A 90 -16.05 10.31 -7.74
C ILE A 90 -17.39 10.74 -7.14
N ALA A 91 -18.48 10.25 -7.73
CA ALA A 91 -19.82 10.42 -7.22
C ALA A 91 -19.94 9.69 -5.88
N VAL A 92 -20.23 10.44 -4.82
CA VAL A 92 -20.56 9.90 -3.50
C VAL A 92 -22.08 9.75 -3.46
N PRO A 93 -22.64 8.61 -3.01
CA PRO A 93 -24.07 8.55 -2.75
C PRO A 93 -24.45 9.61 -1.70
N GLU A 94 -25.59 10.30 -1.88
CA GLU A 94 -26.11 11.18 -0.83
C GLU A 94 -26.37 10.34 0.43
N GLY A 95 -25.48 10.53 1.38
CA GLY A 95 -25.42 9.86 2.66
C GLY A 95 -24.56 10.72 3.56
N PRO A 96 -24.59 10.52 4.89
CA PRO A 96 -23.82 11.37 5.78
C PRO A 96 -22.36 11.39 5.30
N PRO A 97 -21.73 12.58 5.17
CA PRO A 97 -20.31 12.64 4.90
C PRO A 97 -19.64 11.73 5.92
N LEU A 98 -18.67 10.94 5.47
CA LEU A 98 -17.82 10.07 6.29
C LEU A 98 -17.82 10.62 7.71
N THR A 99 -18.60 10.01 8.61
CA THR A 99 -18.55 10.47 9.99
C THR A 99 -17.15 10.04 10.38
N VAL A 100 -16.26 11.01 10.58
CA VAL A 100 -14.96 10.75 11.18
C VAL A 100 -15.26 10.34 12.62
N ARG A 101 -15.72 9.09 12.78
CA ARG A 101 -15.44 8.32 13.96
C ARG A 101 -13.93 8.25 13.91
N TYR A 102 -13.25 9.03 14.75
CA TYR A 102 -11.89 8.70 15.14
C TYR A 102 -11.88 7.19 15.30
N ALA A 103 -11.04 6.52 14.52
CA ALA A 103 -10.88 5.09 14.68
C ALA A 103 -10.54 4.90 16.14
N ARG A 104 -11.51 4.43 16.94
CA ARG A 104 -11.14 3.66 18.10
C ARG A 104 -10.47 2.47 17.46
N LEU A 105 -9.14 2.49 17.39
CA LEU A 105 -8.31 1.35 17.03
C LEU A 105 -8.62 0.27 18.07
N THR A 106 -9.73 -0.42 17.91
CA THR A 106 -10.04 -1.67 18.61
C THR A 106 -9.33 -2.79 17.86
N SER A 107 -8.03 -2.61 17.58
CA SER A 107 -7.18 -3.76 17.32
C SER A 107 -6.50 -4.08 18.64
N SER A 108 -7.17 -4.88 19.47
CA SER A 108 -6.54 -5.47 20.65
C SER A 108 -5.71 -6.71 20.31
N HIS A 109 -5.52 -7.02 19.03
CA HIS A 109 -4.90 -8.25 18.57
C HIS A 109 -3.75 -7.94 17.61
N VAL A 110 -2.66 -8.68 17.78
CA VAL A 110 -1.51 -8.66 16.87
C VAL A 110 -1.99 -9.13 15.49
N HIS A 111 -1.94 -8.24 14.49
CA HIS A 111 -2.33 -8.59 13.11
C HIS A 111 -1.35 -9.61 12.50
N ARG A 112 -0.05 -9.41 12.72
CA ARG A 112 1.00 -10.30 12.23
C ARG A 112 2.30 -10.08 12.99
N THR A 113 3.03 -11.17 13.22
CA THR A 113 4.42 -11.13 13.70
C THR A 113 5.36 -11.29 12.52
N LEU A 114 6.32 -10.36 12.37
CA LEU A 114 7.37 -10.42 11.35
C LEU A 114 8.55 -11.24 11.89
N TYR A 115 8.61 -12.51 11.51
CA TYR A 115 9.66 -13.41 11.96
C TYR A 115 10.96 -13.23 11.16
N GLY A 116 12.07 -13.71 11.73
CA GLY A 116 13.35 -13.80 11.05
C GLY A 116 14.53 -13.42 11.93
N HIS A 117 14.38 -12.38 12.74
CA HIS A 117 15.44 -12.00 13.67
C HIS A 117 15.69 -13.11 14.71
N THR A 118 16.96 -13.42 14.95
CA THR A 118 17.38 -14.45 15.93
C THR A 118 17.77 -13.84 17.27
N GLY A 119 17.55 -12.55 17.45
CA GLY A 119 17.82 -11.80 18.67
C GLY A 119 16.85 -10.62 18.83
N THR A 120 17.03 -9.85 19.90
CA THR A 120 16.18 -8.68 20.18
C THR A 120 16.21 -7.69 19.02
N VAL A 121 15.03 -7.26 18.58
CA VAL A 121 14.88 -6.16 17.62
C VAL A 121 14.91 -4.85 18.40
N TYR A 122 15.86 -3.97 18.08
CA TYR A 122 16.01 -2.68 18.77
C TYR A 122 15.43 -1.52 17.98
N ALA A 123 15.36 -1.64 16.65
CA ALA A 123 14.95 -0.56 15.78
C ALA A 123 14.06 -1.06 14.65
N VAL A 124 13.08 -0.24 14.27
CA VAL A 124 12.17 -0.46 13.15
C VAL A 124 11.96 0.86 12.41
N VAL A 125 11.88 0.82 11.09
CA VAL A 125 11.59 1.97 10.24
C VAL A 125 10.76 1.55 9.03
N PHE A 126 10.00 2.47 8.44
CA PHE A 126 9.39 2.25 7.13
C PHE A 126 10.26 2.88 6.04
N LEU A 127 10.57 2.11 5.01
CA LEU A 127 11.19 2.59 3.79
C LEU A 127 10.08 2.94 2.79
N THR A 128 10.01 4.20 2.36
CA THR A 128 9.19 4.60 1.23
C THR A 128 10.00 4.45 -0.04
N LEU A 129 9.67 3.45 -0.85
CA LEU A 129 10.34 3.17 -2.11
C LEU A 129 9.86 4.13 -3.21
N GLY A 130 10.63 4.22 -4.30
CA GLY A 130 10.34 5.14 -5.41
C GLY A 130 9.01 4.88 -6.12
N ASP A 131 8.45 3.67 -5.99
CA ASP A 131 7.10 3.30 -6.46
C ASP A 131 5.97 3.70 -5.49
N GLY A 132 6.31 4.40 -4.39
CA GLY A 132 5.38 4.82 -3.35
C GLY A 132 5.03 3.72 -2.34
N THR A 133 5.60 2.52 -2.47
CA THR A 133 5.34 1.43 -1.52
C THR A 133 6.10 1.63 -0.20
N ALA A 134 5.47 1.27 0.91
CA ALA A 134 6.08 1.33 2.24
C ALA A 134 6.48 -0.09 2.69
N GLN A 135 7.77 -0.31 2.93
CA GLN A 135 8.29 -1.59 3.41
C GLN A 135 8.90 -1.46 4.81
N PRO A 136 8.45 -2.25 5.79
CA PRO A 136 9.05 -2.26 7.12
C PRO A 136 10.45 -2.87 7.06
N ALA A 137 11.41 -2.18 7.68
CA ALA A 137 12.76 -2.66 7.93
C ALA A 137 13.05 -2.67 9.44
N GLY A 138 13.92 -3.57 9.89
CA GLY A 138 14.22 -3.75 11.30
C GLY A 138 15.66 -4.20 11.51
N GLY A 139 16.22 -3.78 12.63
CA GLY A 139 17.60 -4.06 13.02
C GLY A 139 17.67 -4.52 14.47
N GLY A 140 18.58 -5.45 14.76
CA GLY A 140 18.64 -6.09 16.07
C GLY A 140 20.01 -6.59 16.53
N TYR A 141 19.97 -7.30 17.66
CA TYR A 141 21.12 -7.95 18.30
C TYR A 141 21.79 -9.00 17.43
N ASP A 142 21.05 -9.62 16.51
CA ASP A 142 21.58 -10.63 15.59
C ASP A 142 22.53 -10.06 14.52
N GLY A 143 22.78 -8.75 14.54
CA GLY A 143 23.69 -8.09 13.63
C GLY A 143 23.19 -8.09 12.20
N THR A 144 21.87 -8.10 12.02
CA THR A 144 21.23 -8.00 10.70
C THR A 144 20.27 -6.83 10.63
N ILE A 145 20.10 -6.30 9.41
CA ILE A 145 18.95 -5.49 9.03
C ILE A 145 18.08 -6.34 8.11
N ARG A 146 16.79 -6.44 8.39
CA ARG A 146 15.84 -7.21 7.59
C ARG A 146 14.77 -6.30 7.02
N LEU A 147 14.34 -6.61 5.81
CA LEU A 147 13.21 -5.98 5.13
C LEU A 147 12.11 -7.02 4.98
N TRP A 148 10.88 -6.67 5.31
CA TRP A 148 9.74 -7.57 5.16
C TRP A 148 8.76 -7.06 4.12
N ASP A 149 8.13 -8.00 3.43
CA ASP A 149 6.89 -7.74 2.72
C ASP A 149 5.75 -7.63 3.75
N PRO A 150 5.06 -6.47 3.85
CA PRO A 150 4.01 -6.26 4.84
C PRO A 150 2.77 -7.13 4.60
N LEU A 151 2.53 -7.59 3.37
CA LEU A 151 1.38 -8.43 3.02
C LEU A 151 1.59 -9.88 3.45
N THR A 152 2.76 -10.43 3.13
CA THR A 152 3.07 -11.84 3.44
C THR A 152 3.71 -12.02 4.81
N GLY A 153 4.35 -10.97 5.35
CA GLY A 153 5.19 -11.00 6.54
C GLY A 153 6.51 -11.73 6.36
N ARG A 154 6.87 -12.06 5.12
CA ARG A 154 8.13 -12.75 4.81
C ARG A 154 9.27 -11.75 4.77
N ALA A 155 10.41 -12.14 5.30
CA ALA A 155 11.65 -11.40 5.08
C ALA A 155 12.02 -11.54 3.59
N ILE A 156 12.01 -10.41 2.88
CA ILE A 156 12.35 -10.32 1.45
C ILE A 156 13.80 -9.92 1.24
N TYR A 157 14.43 -9.31 2.24
CA TYR A 157 15.84 -9.00 2.22
C TYR A 157 16.47 -9.11 3.62
N THR A 158 17.73 -9.52 3.68
CA THR A 158 18.51 -9.57 4.92
C THR A 158 19.92 -9.08 4.61
N LEU A 159 20.31 -8.00 5.28
CA LEU A 159 21.63 -7.39 5.21
C LEU A 159 22.43 -7.72 6.47
N PRO A 160 23.50 -8.52 6.37
CA PRO A 160 24.41 -8.73 7.48
C PRO A 160 25.23 -7.45 7.72
N VAL A 161 25.17 -6.92 8.94
CA VAL A 161 26.01 -5.79 9.39
C VAL A 161 27.05 -6.22 10.43
N SER A 162 26.96 -7.45 10.94
CA SER A 162 27.93 -8.09 11.88
C SER A 162 28.15 -7.35 13.21
N VAL A 163 27.34 -6.34 13.49
CA VAL A 163 27.30 -5.59 14.74
C VAL A 163 25.85 -5.28 15.07
N THR A 164 25.55 -5.19 16.37
CA THR A 164 24.21 -4.83 16.84
C THR A 164 23.75 -3.50 16.24
N VAL A 165 22.53 -3.51 15.70
CA VAL A 165 21.85 -2.31 15.23
C VAL A 165 20.97 -1.79 16.35
N HIS A 166 21.23 -0.58 16.82
CA HIS A 166 20.49 0.07 17.91
C HIS A 166 19.43 1.05 17.42
N ALA A 167 19.64 1.63 16.23
CA ALA A 167 18.75 2.63 15.66
C ALA A 167 18.72 2.50 14.14
N LEU A 168 17.58 2.84 13.54
CA LEU A 168 17.38 2.95 12.09
C LEU A 168 16.68 4.27 11.78
N ALA A 169 17.12 4.93 10.72
CA ALA A 169 16.47 6.12 10.16
C ALA A 169 16.48 6.03 8.64
N PHE A 170 15.40 6.46 8.00
CA PHE A 170 15.29 6.44 6.54
C PHE A 170 14.97 7.83 6.01
N SER A 171 15.64 8.22 4.92
CA SER A 171 15.38 9.49 4.24
C SER A 171 15.70 9.36 2.75
N GLY A 172 14.70 9.62 1.91
CA GLY A 172 14.83 9.54 0.46
C GLY A 172 15.19 8.13 0.01
N ASP A 173 16.42 7.94 -0.41
CA ASP A 173 16.99 6.68 -0.88
C ASP A 173 18.04 6.11 0.08
N ARG A 174 18.14 6.62 1.31
CA ARG A 174 19.17 6.20 2.27
C ARG A 174 18.60 5.68 3.56
N LEU A 175 19.09 4.51 3.96
CA LEU A 175 18.92 3.93 5.28
C LEU A 175 20.17 4.15 6.11
N VAL A 176 20.01 4.79 7.27
CA VAL A 176 21.08 5.01 8.24
C VAL A 176 20.86 4.08 9.42
N ALA A 177 21.87 3.28 9.76
CA ALA A 177 21.88 2.39 10.90
C ALA A 177 22.88 2.85 11.96
N GLY A 178 22.39 3.05 13.19
CA GLY A 178 23.22 3.35 14.35
C GLY A 178 23.73 2.07 14.99
N THR A 179 25.04 1.89 15.03
CA THR A 179 25.72 0.73 15.61
C THR A 179 26.70 1.16 16.70
N ALA A 180 27.16 0.23 17.53
CA ALA A 180 28.22 0.50 18.50
C ALA A 180 29.56 0.91 17.85
N ARG A 181 29.74 0.66 16.54
CA ARG A 181 30.95 1.03 15.79
C ARG A 181 30.79 2.31 14.97
N GLY A 182 29.65 2.99 15.07
CA GLY A 182 29.33 4.21 14.33
C GLY A 182 28.09 4.05 13.44
N LEU A 183 27.97 4.96 12.47
CA LEU A 183 26.84 5.00 11.55
C LEU A 183 27.19 4.23 10.26
N LEU A 184 26.29 3.34 9.85
CA LEU A 184 26.31 2.72 8.54
C LEU A 184 25.27 3.42 7.66
N VAL A 185 25.67 3.85 6.47
CA VAL A 185 24.76 4.38 5.46
C VAL A 185 24.63 3.34 4.37
N VAL A 186 23.40 2.94 4.09
CA VAL A 186 23.04 1.97 3.07
C VAL A 186 22.20 2.70 2.02
N ASP A 187 22.71 2.77 0.80
CA ASP A 187 21.92 3.27 -0.33
C ASP A 187 20.87 2.23 -0.72
N CYS A 188 19.62 2.64 -0.68
CA CYS A 188 18.46 1.87 -1.06
C CYS A 188 18.07 2.26 -2.49
N SER A 189 18.85 1.80 -3.47
CA SER A 189 18.46 1.93 -4.87
C SER A 189 17.40 0.89 -5.22
N TYR A 190 16.24 1.34 -5.70
CA TYR A 190 15.30 0.44 -6.37
C TYR A 190 15.91 0.06 -7.72
N GLY A 191 16.27 -1.20 -7.89
CA GLY A 191 16.79 -1.70 -9.17
C GLY A 191 15.67 -1.72 -10.21
N GLY A 192 15.60 -0.69 -11.05
CA GLY A 192 14.76 -0.64 -12.23
C GLY A 192 15.56 -0.04 -13.39
N ARG A 193 15.71 -0.83 -14.46
CA ARG A 193 16.04 -0.34 -15.80
C ARG A 193 14.94 0.55 -16.34
#